data_AF-Q9UY64-F1
#
_entry.id   AF-Q9UY64-F1
#
_cell.length_a   1.000
_cell.length_b   1.000
_cell.length_c   1.000
_cell.angle_alpha   90.00
_cell.angle_beta   90.00
_cell.angle_gamma   90.00
#
_symmetry.space_group_name_H-M   'P 1'
#
loop_
_entity.id
_entity.type
_entity.pdbx_description
1 polymer ?
#
loop_
_entity_poly.entity_id
_entity_poly.type
_entity_poly.pdbx_seq_one_letter_code
_entity_poly.pdbx_strand_id
1 'polypeptide(L)'
;MLFFIFGIISGLFSASHNDYSAYFGFDPFDDSNPGFLFFFFKHNIKVALLLWSGAITFGGTTLLDLTFNGMILGSAVKTTIDQIGLIKTLLLILPHGLFEIPALIIAGAAGFKIPYELLRFALGKKDRIISEEDAKEFSSSFFSLPL
;
A
#
# COMPACT_ATOMS: atom_id res chain seq x y z
N MET A 1 -2.99 3.12 -7.10
CA MET A 1 -4.17 2.65 -6.33
C MET A 1 -4.91 1.49 -6.96
N LEU A 2 -5.09 1.43 -8.29
CA LEU A 2 -5.78 0.31 -8.93
C LEU A 2 -5.25 -1.09 -8.51
N PHE A 3 -3.94 -1.29 -8.50
CA PHE A 3 -3.31 -2.56 -8.10
C PHE A 3 -3.56 -2.94 -6.64
N PHE A 4 -3.67 -1.95 -5.76
CA PHE A 4 -3.98 -2.15 -4.35
C PHE A 4 -5.45 -2.56 -4.16
N ILE A 5 -6.37 -1.88 -4.84
CA ILE A 5 -7.80 -2.22 -4.85
C ILE A 5 -8.02 -3.62 -5.46
N PHE A 6 -7.35 -3.92 -6.57
CA PHE A 6 -7.35 -5.25 -7.17
C PHE A 6 -6.86 -6.32 -6.17
N GLY A 7 -5.76 -6.03 -5.46
CA GLY A 7 -5.28 -6.86 -4.36
C GLY A 7 -6.36 -7.11 -3.30
N ILE A 8 -7.01 -6.05 -2.80
CA ILE A 8 -8.09 -6.17 -1.79
C ILE A 8 -9.21 -7.08 -2.28
N ILE A 9 -9.70 -6.86 -3.50
CA ILE A 9 -10.78 -7.68 -4.08
C ILE A 9 -10.33 -9.14 -4.19
N SER A 10 -9.11 -9.37 -4.69
CA SER A 10 -8.53 -10.71 -4.77
C SER A 10 -8.38 -11.36 -3.40
N GLY A 11 -8.00 -10.61 -2.37
CA GLY A 11 -7.88 -11.07 -0.99
C GLY A 11 -9.21 -11.46 -0.37
N LEU A 12 -10.24 -10.62 -0.55
CA LEU A 12 -11.61 -10.89 -0.12
C LEU A 12 -12.17 -12.16 -0.78
N PHE A 13 -11.97 -12.29 -2.10
CA PHE A 13 -12.38 -13.46 -2.86
C PHE A 13 -11.64 -14.71 -2.38
N SER A 14 -10.32 -14.62 -2.21
CA SER A 14 -9.49 -15.73 -1.75
C SER A 14 -9.91 -16.21 -0.35
N ALA A 15 -10.17 -15.28 0.57
CA ALA A 15 -10.61 -15.59 1.93
C ALA A 15 -12.06 -16.09 2.01
N SER A 16 -12.84 -15.95 0.94
CA SER A 16 -14.15 -16.59 0.83
C SER A 16 -14.05 -18.08 0.47
N HIS A 17 -12.89 -18.52 -0.05
CA HIS A 17 -12.67 -19.90 -0.49
C HIS A 17 -11.62 -20.64 0.35
N ASN A 18 -10.73 -19.91 1.02
CA ASN A 18 -9.64 -20.47 1.82
C ASN A 18 -9.73 -19.96 3.25
N ASP A 19 -9.44 -20.83 4.21
CA ASP A 19 -9.36 -20.45 5.61
C ASP A 19 -7.98 -19.88 5.93
N TYR A 20 -7.95 -18.59 6.26
CA TYR A 20 -6.74 -17.88 6.69
C TYR A 20 -6.66 -17.68 8.21
N SER A 21 -7.59 -18.25 8.99
CA SER A 21 -7.64 -18.10 10.45
C SER A 21 -6.32 -18.51 11.12
N ALA A 22 -5.73 -19.62 10.69
CA ALA A 22 -4.44 -20.10 11.19
C ALA A 22 -3.25 -19.24 10.72
N TYR A 23 -3.36 -18.60 9.55
CA TYR A 23 -2.31 -17.72 9.02
C TYR A 23 -2.24 -16.40 9.77
N PHE A 24 -3.40 -15.83 10.10
CA PHE A 24 -3.48 -14.58 10.85
C PHE A 24 -3.38 -14.78 12.37
N GLY A 25 -3.67 -15.99 12.90
CA GLY A 25 -3.43 -16.37 14.30
C GLY A 25 -3.99 -15.37 15.32
N PHE A 26 -5.10 -14.73 14.97
CA PHE A 26 -5.46 -13.42 15.49
C PHE A 26 -6.08 -13.51 16.88
N ASP A 27 -5.37 -13.02 17.89
CA ASP A 27 -5.97 -12.53 19.14
C ASP A 27 -6.06 -10.99 19.04
N PRO A 28 -7.24 -10.42 18.73
CA PRO A 28 -7.43 -8.99 18.53
C PRO A 28 -7.07 -8.11 19.71
N PHE A 29 -6.89 -8.71 20.88
CA PHE A 29 -6.76 -8.02 22.15
C PHE A 29 -5.56 -8.53 22.95
N ASP A 30 -4.61 -9.22 22.31
CA ASP A 30 -3.33 -9.57 22.95
C ASP A 30 -2.44 -8.31 23.05
N ASP A 31 -2.77 -7.47 24.02
CA ASP A 31 -2.07 -6.24 24.39
C ASP A 31 -0.78 -6.53 25.19
N SER A 32 -0.30 -7.78 25.20
CA SER A 32 0.86 -8.20 26.00
C SER A 32 2.20 -7.60 25.55
N ASN A 33 2.23 -6.91 24.40
CA ASN A 33 3.47 -6.35 23.85
C ASN A 33 3.38 -4.83 23.58
N PRO A 34 3.89 -3.97 24.49
CA PRO A 34 3.92 -2.51 24.29
C PRO A 34 4.78 -2.07 23.08
N GLY A 35 5.49 -2.99 22.43
CA GLY A 35 6.20 -2.77 21.16
C GLY A 35 5.35 -2.87 19.89
N PHE A 36 4.03 -3.15 19.99
CA PHE A 36 3.14 -3.35 18.85
C PHE A 36 3.20 -2.18 17.84
N LEU A 37 2.98 -0.94 18.29
CA LEU A 37 3.06 0.25 17.42
C LEU A 37 4.42 0.41 16.71
N PHE A 38 5.52 0.10 17.40
CA PHE A 38 6.87 0.18 16.84
C PHE A 38 7.13 -0.91 15.79
N PHE A 39 6.52 -2.09 15.95
CA PHE A 39 6.55 -3.15 14.96
C PHE A 39 5.83 -2.74 13.67
N PHE A 40 4.60 -2.21 13.77
CA PHE A 40 3.85 -1.72 12.59
C PHE A 40 4.54 -0.54 11.92
N PHE A 41 5.11 0.39 12.69
CA PHE A 41 5.84 1.51 12.12
C PHE A 41 7.06 1.05 11.30
N LYS A 42 7.87 0.13 11.84
CA LYS A 42 8.99 -0.46 11.10
C LYS A 42 8.54 -1.23 9.86
N HIS A 43 7.42 -1.95 9.95
CA HIS A 43 6.84 -2.67 8.81
C HIS A 43 6.46 -1.70 7.69
N ASN A 44 5.74 -0.62 8.02
CA ASN A 44 5.30 0.37 7.05
C ASN A 44 6.46 1.14 6.41
N ILE A 45 7.53 1.45 7.15
CA ILE A 45 8.77 2.00 6.56
C ILE A 45 9.37 1.03 5.54
N LYS A 46 9.45 -0.26 5.88
CA LYS A 46 9.97 -1.28 4.96
C LYS A 46 9.13 -1.35 3.69
N VAL A 47 7.80 -1.37 3.81
CA VAL A 47 6.88 -1.38 2.67
C VAL A 47 7.05 -0.11 1.83
N ALA A 48 7.16 1.06 2.45
CA ALA A 48 7.39 2.31 1.73
C ALA A 48 8.71 2.31 0.93
N LEU A 49 9.79 1.75 1.50
CA LEU A 49 11.07 1.63 0.80
C LEU A 49 11.01 0.64 -0.37
N LEU A 50 10.28 -0.47 -0.23
CA LEU A 50 10.07 -1.42 -1.32
C LEU A 50 9.21 -0.84 -2.45
N LEU A 51 8.16 -0.10 -2.10
CA LEU A 51 7.37 0.65 -3.07
C LEU A 51 8.23 1.67 -3.82
N TRP A 52 9.07 2.41 -3.10
CA TRP A 52 10.00 3.36 -3.69
C TRP A 52 11.02 2.68 -4.61
N SER A 53 11.49 1.48 -4.28
CA SER A 53 12.46 0.75 -5.13
C SER A 53 11.91 0.44 -6.52
N GLY A 54 10.59 0.48 -6.72
CA GLY A 54 10.02 0.32 -8.05
C GLY A 54 10.38 1.45 -9.01
N ALA A 55 10.84 2.61 -8.51
CA ALA A 55 11.40 3.64 -9.37
C ALA A 55 12.64 3.12 -10.13
N ILE A 56 13.38 2.18 -9.54
CA ILE A 56 14.55 1.53 -10.13
C ILE A 56 14.12 0.35 -11.00
N THR A 57 13.11 -0.42 -10.58
CA THR A 57 12.67 -1.64 -11.29
C THR A 57 11.57 -1.39 -12.32
N PHE A 58 11.46 -0.18 -12.87
CA PHE A 58 10.43 0.21 -13.84
C PHE A 58 8.97 -0.04 -13.36
N GLY A 59 8.71 0.12 -12.07
CA GLY A 59 7.40 -0.03 -11.43
C GLY A 59 7.07 -1.47 -11.04
N GLY A 60 7.92 -2.45 -11.37
CA GLY A 60 7.71 -3.87 -11.08
C GLY A 60 7.51 -4.19 -9.60
N THR A 61 8.45 -3.79 -8.73
CA THR A 61 8.29 -4.03 -7.28
C THR A 61 7.10 -3.26 -6.72
N THR A 62 6.88 -2.00 -7.13
CA THR A 62 5.71 -1.23 -6.68
C THR A 62 4.39 -1.93 -7.02
N LEU A 63 4.28 -2.51 -8.22
CA LEU A 63 3.08 -3.25 -8.63
C LEU A 63 2.85 -4.47 -7.74
N LEU A 64 3.87 -5.31 -7.59
CA LEU A 64 3.80 -6.53 -6.79
C LEU A 64 3.47 -6.21 -5.32
N ASP A 65 4.14 -5.22 -4.74
CA ASP A 65 3.92 -4.83 -3.35
C ASP A 65 2.52 -4.28 -3.14
N LEU A 66 2.01 -3.41 -4.01
CA LEU A 66 0.64 -2.90 -3.88
C LEU A 66 -0.39 -4.02 -3.97
N THR A 67 -0.23 -4.96 -4.91
CA THR A 67 -1.16 -6.09 -5.04
C THR A 67 -1.09 -7.02 -3.84
N PHE A 68 0.11 -7.36 -3.36
CA PHE A 68 0.27 -8.27 -2.23
C PHE A 68 -0.21 -7.66 -0.92
N ASN A 69 0.12 -6.39 -0.64
CA ASN A 69 -0.38 -5.68 0.54
C ASN A 69 -1.91 -5.55 0.50
N GLY A 70 -2.49 -5.25 -0.68
CA GLY A 70 -3.94 -5.24 -0.85
C GLY A 70 -4.57 -6.61 -0.57
N MET A 71 -3.98 -7.69 -1.08
CA MET A 71 -4.47 -9.06 -0.88
C MET A 71 -4.41 -9.51 0.57
N ILE A 72 -3.34 -9.19 1.29
CA ILE A 72 -3.23 -9.43 2.73
C ILE A 72 -4.32 -8.68 3.48
N LEU A 73 -4.50 -7.38 3.20
CA LEU A 73 -5.54 -6.58 3.85
C LEU A 73 -6.95 -7.14 3.58
N GLY A 74 -7.27 -7.45 2.32
CA GLY A 74 -8.57 -8.01 1.95
C GLY A 74 -8.84 -9.36 2.62
N SER A 75 -7.85 -10.25 2.66
CA SER A 75 -8.00 -11.56 3.31
C SER A 75 -8.11 -11.43 4.84
N ALA A 76 -7.36 -10.52 5.46
CA ALA A 76 -7.47 -10.22 6.89
C ALA A 76 -8.86 -9.69 7.23
N VAL A 77 -9.36 -8.68 6.49
CA VAL A 77 -10.71 -8.10 6.69
C VAL A 77 -11.77 -9.20 6.68
N LYS A 78 -11.79 -10.06 5.65
CA LYS A 78 -12.81 -11.12 5.55
C LYS A 78 -12.72 -12.11 6.70
N THR A 79 -11.51 -12.56 7.01
CA THR A 79 -11.26 -13.54 8.08
C THR A 79 -11.70 -12.97 9.44
N THR A 80 -11.35 -11.72 9.74
CA THR A 80 -11.71 -11.08 11.01
C THR A 80 -13.22 -10.79 11.09
N ILE A 81 -13.88 -10.42 9.99
CA ILE A 81 -15.35 -10.27 9.96
C ILE A 81 -16.03 -11.58 10.34
N ASP A 82 -15.57 -12.71 9.82
CA ASP A 82 -16.16 -14.03 10.10
C ASP A 82 -15.94 -14.45 11.57
N GLN A 83 -14.87 -14.00 12.21
CA GLN A 83 -14.52 -14.36 13.59
C GLN A 83 -15.20 -13.47 14.65
N ILE A 84 -15.13 -12.15 14.48
CA ILE A 84 -15.51 -11.18 15.53
C ILE A 84 -16.60 -10.19 15.08
N GLY A 85 -17.06 -10.30 13.83
CA GLY A 85 -18.07 -9.44 13.24
C GLY A 85 -17.53 -8.11 12.67
N LEU A 86 -18.37 -7.47 11.85
CA LEU A 86 -17.99 -6.29 11.06
C LEU A 86 -17.57 -5.09 11.91
N ILE A 87 -18.35 -4.74 12.95
CA ILE A 87 -18.09 -3.54 13.75
C ILE A 87 -16.74 -3.61 14.45
N LYS A 88 -16.42 -4.75 15.07
CA LYS A 88 -15.12 -4.94 15.76
C LYS A 88 -13.96 -4.94 14.77
N THR A 89 -14.15 -5.54 13.59
CA THR A 89 -13.15 -5.51 12.52
C THR A 89 -12.85 -4.08 12.07
N LEU A 90 -13.89 -3.27 11.86
CA LEU A 90 -13.72 -1.87 11.45
C LEU A 90 -12.97 -1.06 12.52
N LEU A 91 -13.28 -1.24 13.80
CA LEU A 91 -12.59 -0.55 14.89
C LEU A 91 -11.10 -0.91 14.97
N LEU A 92 -10.74 -2.13 14.59
CA LEU A 92 -9.35 -2.57 14.56
C LEU A 92 -8.60 -2.01 13.35
N ILE A 93 -9.26 -1.92 12.19
CA ILE A 93 -8.62 -1.52 10.93
C ILE A 93 -8.58 -0.01 10.74
N LEU A 94 -9.62 0.72 11.16
CA LEU A 94 -9.71 2.18 10.96
C LEU A 94 -8.47 2.94 11.45
N PRO A 95 -7.98 2.69 12.68
CA PRO A 95 -6.82 3.40 13.22
C PRO A 95 -5.55 3.15 12.39
N HIS A 96 -5.39 1.94 11.84
CA HIS A 96 -4.22 1.58 11.05
C HIS A 96 -4.33 2.09 9.60
N GLY A 97 -5.49 1.87 8.96
CA GLY A 97 -5.74 2.29 7.58
C GLY A 97 -5.60 3.81 7.37
N LEU A 98 -5.84 4.61 8.41
CA LEU A 98 -5.66 6.07 8.34
C LEU A 98 -4.21 6.50 8.09
N PHE A 99 -3.22 5.77 8.63
CA PHE A 99 -1.81 6.10 8.44
C PHE A 99 -1.17 5.31 7.29
N GLU A 100 -1.57 4.05 7.12
CA GLU A 100 -0.96 3.15 6.14
C GLU A 100 -1.37 3.50 4.71
N ILE A 101 -2.64 3.82 4.47
CA ILE A 101 -3.13 4.10 3.11
C ILE A 101 -2.48 5.36 2.53
N PRO A 102 -2.39 6.50 3.24
CA PRO A 102 -1.66 7.67 2.75
C PRO A 102 -0.19 7.37 2.48
N ALA A 103 0.48 6.64 3.36
CA ALA A 103 1.88 6.26 3.18
C ALA A 103 2.08 5.39 1.91
N LEU A 104 1.20 4.40 1.68
CA LEU A 104 1.20 3.57 0.48
C LEU A 104 0.94 4.37 -0.80
N ILE A 105 0.04 5.37 -0.75
CA ILE A 105 -0.23 6.26 -1.88
C ILE A 105 1.01 7.08 -2.22
N ILE A 106 1.63 7.71 -1.23
CA ILE A 106 2.82 8.54 -1.39
C ILE A 106 3.99 7.72 -1.93
N ALA A 107 4.29 6.58 -1.29
CA ALA A 107 5.39 5.71 -1.68
C ALA A 107 5.15 5.05 -3.04
N GLY A 108 3.91 4.65 -3.33
CA GLY A 108 3.53 4.10 -4.63
C GLY A 108 3.65 5.12 -5.76
N ALA A 109 3.23 6.37 -5.53
CA ALA A 109 3.41 7.46 -6.50
C ALA A 109 4.90 7.74 -6.77
N ALA A 110 5.73 7.73 -5.73
CA ALA A 110 7.18 7.87 -5.88
C ALA A 110 7.80 6.70 -6.68
N GLY A 111 7.37 5.46 -6.41
CA GLY A 111 7.82 4.26 -7.12
C GLY A 111 7.47 4.25 -8.62
N PHE A 112 6.34 4.83 -9.01
CA PHE A 112 5.95 4.91 -10.43
C PHE A 112 6.42 6.17 -11.16
N LYS A 113 7.00 7.15 -10.46
CA LYS A 113 7.39 8.45 -11.06
C LYS A 113 8.38 8.30 -12.21
N ILE A 114 9.51 7.63 -11.98
CA ILE A 114 10.55 7.43 -13.00
C ILE A 114 10.02 6.58 -14.18
N PRO A 115 9.36 5.44 -13.97
CA PRO A 115 8.74 4.67 -15.05
C PRO A 115 7.76 5.49 -15.90
N TYR A 116 6.95 6.34 -15.27
CA TYR A 116 5.98 7.19 -15.95
C TYR A 116 6.64 8.24 -16.86
N GLU A 117 7.68 8.93 -16.36
CA GLU A 117 8.39 9.93 -17.16
C GLU A 117 9.17 9.29 -18.31
N LEU A 118 9.75 8.11 -18.09
CA LEU A 118 10.38 7.34 -19.17
C LEU A 118 9.37 6.96 -20.25
N LEU A 119 8.16 6.55 -19.88
CA LEU A 119 7.10 6.23 -20.83
C LEU A 119 6.69 7.46 -21.64
N ARG A 120 6.56 8.64 -21.01
CA ARG A 120 6.26 9.89 -21.72
C ARG A 120 7.34 10.25 -22.73
N PHE A 121 8.60 10.10 -22.35
CA PHE A 121 9.74 10.30 -23.25
C PHE A 121 9.71 9.30 -24.42
N ALA A 122 9.51 8.01 -24.14
CA ALA A 122 9.45 6.96 -25.16
C ALA A 122 8.29 7.15 -26.16
N LEU A 123 7.18 7.72 -25.70
CA LEU A 123 6.04 8.09 -26.55
C LEU A 123 6.25 9.40 -27.34
N GLY A 124 7.45 9.99 -27.28
CA GLY A 124 7.78 11.25 -27.96
C GLY A 124 7.08 12.48 -27.38
N LYS A 125 6.50 12.38 -26.18
CA LYS A 125 5.82 13.50 -25.52
C LYS A 125 6.79 14.44 -24.79
N LYS A 126 8.07 14.07 -24.72
CA LYS A 126 9.14 14.87 -24.09
C LYS A 126 10.44 14.69 -24.85
N ASP A 127 11.23 15.76 -24.91
CA ASP A 127 12.58 15.75 -25.50
C ASP A 127 13.67 15.26 -24.53
N ARG A 128 13.35 15.20 -23.24
CA ARG A 128 14.25 14.75 -22.16
C ARG A 128 13.50 13.87 -21.19
N ILE A 129 14.19 12.88 -20.62
CA ILE A 129 13.59 11.88 -19.72
C ILE A 129 13.17 12.51 -18.38
N ILE A 130 14.01 13.34 -17.77
CA ILE A 130 13.72 14.04 -16.51
C ILE A 130 14.26 15.47 -16.61
N SER A 131 13.44 16.48 -16.33
CA SER A 131 13.82 17.89 -16.23
C SER A 131 13.72 18.44 -14.80
N GLU A 132 14.30 19.61 -14.54
CA GLU A 132 14.13 20.31 -13.26
C GLU A 132 12.66 20.73 -13.01
N GLU A 133 11.92 21.00 -14.08
CA GLU A 133 10.49 21.33 -14.02
C GLU A 133 9.69 20.14 -13.49
N ASP A 134 10.03 18.90 -13.90
CA ASP A 134 9.39 17.67 -13.42
C ASP A 134 9.67 17.39 -11.94
N ALA A 135 10.83 17.84 -11.45
CA ALA A 135 11.17 17.76 -10.03
C ALA A 135 10.34 18.76 -9.22
N LYS A 136 10.20 20.00 -9.72
CA LYS A 136 9.39 21.06 -9.11
C LYS A 136 7.89 20.74 -9.14
N GLU A 137 7.37 20.25 -10.26
CA GLU A 137 5.97 19.85 -10.43
C GLU A 137 5.60 18.75 -9.44
N PHE A 138 6.42 17.70 -9.35
CA PHE A 138 6.19 16.63 -8.40
C PHE A 138 6.23 17.11 -6.95
N SER A 139 7.25 17.91 -6.57
CA SER A 139 7.32 18.49 -5.23
C SER A 139 6.07 19.32 -4.93
N SER A 140 5.68 20.21 -5.84
CA SER A 140 4.51 21.08 -5.68
C SER A 140 3.20 20.28 -5.54
N SER A 141 3.07 19.16 -6.26
CA SER A 141 1.90 18.29 -6.20
C SER A 141 1.70 17.62 -4.84
N PHE A 142 2.77 17.39 -4.06
CA PHE A 142 2.64 16.90 -2.69
C PHE A 142 2.21 17.99 -1.71
N PHE A 143 2.72 19.21 -1.87
CA PHE A 143 2.42 20.33 -0.98
C PHE A 143 1.09 21.03 -1.32
N SER A 144 0.50 20.75 -2.48
CA SER A 144 -0.80 21.30 -2.90
C SER A 144 -1.98 20.39 -2.59
N LEU A 145 -1.78 19.21 -1.97
CA LEU A 145 -2.89 18.34 -1.57
C LEU A 145 -3.66 19.00 -0.40
N PRO A 146 -4.98 19.24 -0.54
CA PRO A 146 -5.78 19.74 0.58
C PRO A 146 -5.78 18.69 1.69
N LEU A 147 -5.27 19.07 2.86
CA LEU A 147 -5.37 18.30 4.11
C LEU A 147 -6.84 18.23 4.58
#